data_AF-A0A222SUV2-F1
#
_entry.id   AF-A0A222SUV2-F1
#
_cell.length_a   1.000
_cell.length_b   1.000
_cell.length_c   1.000
_cell.angle_alpha   90.00
_cell.angle_beta   90.00
_cell.angle_gamma   90.00
#
_symmetry.space_group_name_H-M   'P 1'
#
loop_
_entity.id
_entity.type
_entity.pdbx_description
1 polymer ?
#
loop_
_entity_poly.entity_id
_entity_poly.type
_entity_poly.pdbx_seq_one_letter_code
_entity_poly.pdbx_strand_id
1 'polypeptide(L)'
;MAPANPHPNAHPDATAFRDPIALAAALARMGPAVRARTRTITRHHAMLLRVRIQRNASGRPGPNVITGQYRASWDVRMRTGGGEVTAEVFSDAPQAQRLEYGFVGVDSIGRHYRQPPFPHVEPAFRQTEPAFVHALADGVLP
;
A
#
# COMPACT_ATOMS: atom_id res chain seq x y z
N MET A 1 -28.40 -21.00 40.67
CA MET A 1 -27.21 -20.16 40.42
C MET A 1 -27.66 -19.04 39.49
N ALA A 2 -27.74 -17.80 39.98
CA ALA A 2 -28.31 -16.68 39.23
C ALA A 2 -27.43 -16.29 38.04
N PRO A 3 -27.99 -15.90 36.88
CA PRO A 3 -27.20 -15.43 35.75
C PRO A 3 -26.53 -14.10 36.12
N ALA A 4 -25.20 -14.05 36.02
CA ALA A 4 -24.44 -12.82 36.20
C ALA A 4 -24.91 -11.78 35.17
N ASN A 5 -25.48 -10.67 35.66
CA ASN A 5 -25.91 -9.56 34.83
C ASN A 5 -24.70 -9.05 34.01
N PRO A 6 -24.75 -9.10 32.67
CA PRO A 6 -23.69 -8.52 31.85
C PRO A 6 -23.66 -7.00 32.06
N HIS A 7 -22.45 -6.44 32.10
CA HIS A 7 -22.23 -5.01 32.17
C HIS A 7 -23.01 -4.30 31.05
N PRO A 8 -23.61 -3.12 31.27
CA PRO A 8 -24.47 -2.44 30.28
C PRO A 8 -23.80 -2.11 28.93
N ASN A 9 -22.47 -2.23 28.85
CA ASN A 9 -21.69 -2.03 27.63
C ASN A 9 -21.13 -3.34 27.03
N ALA A 10 -21.60 -4.50 27.49
CA ALA A 10 -21.15 -5.78 26.97
C ALA A 10 -21.74 -6.00 25.57
N HIS A 11 -20.87 -6.23 24.57
CA HIS A 11 -21.27 -6.66 23.24
C HIS A 11 -22.12 -7.94 23.35
N PRO A 12 -23.15 -8.16 22.51
CA PRO A 12 -24.01 -9.36 22.58
C PRO A 12 -23.24 -10.69 22.54
N ASP A 13 -22.03 -10.71 21.97
CA ASP A 13 -21.15 -11.88 21.92
C ASP A 13 -20.22 -12.04 23.13
N ALA A 14 -20.30 -11.16 24.14
CA ALA A 14 -19.42 -11.18 25.31
C ALA A 14 -19.53 -12.47 26.13
N THR A 15 -20.65 -13.19 26.02
CA THR A 15 -20.84 -14.49 26.68
C THR A 15 -20.18 -15.66 25.95
N ALA A 16 -19.80 -15.49 24.67
CA ALA A 16 -19.24 -16.57 23.84
C ALA A 16 -17.77 -16.91 24.19
N PHE A 17 -17.05 -16.00 24.85
CA PHE A 17 -15.60 -16.13 25.09
C PHE A 17 -15.24 -16.13 26.58
N ARG A 18 -15.96 -16.88 27.41
CA ARG A 18 -15.60 -17.06 28.84
C ARG A 18 -14.48 -18.06 29.07
N ASP A 19 -14.28 -19.00 28.15
CA ASP A 19 -13.20 -19.98 28.22
C ASP A 19 -11.95 -19.44 27.48
N PRO A 20 -10.86 -19.11 28.20
CA PRO A 20 -9.64 -18.59 27.60
C PRO A 20 -9.00 -19.58 26.61
N ILE A 21 -9.18 -20.89 26.81
CA ILE A 21 -8.63 -21.93 25.93
C ILE A 21 -9.42 -21.95 24.61
N ALA A 22 -10.75 -21.91 24.68
CA ALA A 22 -11.60 -21.84 23.49
C ALA A 22 -11.34 -20.55 22.68
N LEU A 23 -11.14 -19.41 23.35
CA LEU A 23 -10.76 -18.15 22.71
C LEU A 23 -9.40 -18.27 22.01
N ALA A 24 -8.38 -18.80 22.69
CA ALA A 24 -7.05 -18.99 22.12
C ALA A 24 -7.10 -19.91 20.87
N ALA A 25 -7.87 -21.00 20.93
CA ALA A 25 -8.05 -21.91 19.80
C ALA A 25 -8.79 -21.24 18.62
N ALA A 26 -9.80 -20.41 18.90
CA ALA A 26 -10.50 -19.66 17.88
C ALA A 26 -9.56 -18.66 17.16
N LEU A 27 -8.80 -17.88 17.92
CA LEU A 27 -7.81 -16.93 17.37
C LEU A 27 -6.72 -17.63 16.57
N ALA A 28 -6.21 -18.77 17.05
CA ALA A 28 -5.21 -19.57 16.35
C ALA A 28 -5.69 -20.04 14.98
N ARG A 29 -6.98 -20.45 14.87
CA ARG A 29 -7.60 -20.84 13.59
C ARG A 29 -7.84 -19.66 12.66
N MET A 30 -8.19 -18.48 13.19
CA MET A 30 -8.42 -17.28 12.39
C MET A 30 -7.12 -16.69 11.82
N GLY A 31 -6.01 -16.80 12.54
CA GLY A 31 -4.73 -16.18 12.18
C GLY A 31 -4.27 -16.41 10.73
N PRO A 32 -4.23 -17.66 10.22
CA PRO A 32 -3.87 -17.93 8.83
C PRO A 32 -4.80 -17.25 7.80
N ALA A 33 -6.12 -17.26 8.05
CA ALA A 33 -7.09 -16.65 7.14
C ALA A 33 -6.94 -15.13 7.10
N VAL A 34 -6.77 -14.48 8.25
CA VAL A 34 -6.52 -13.04 8.35
C VAL A 34 -5.23 -12.67 7.62
N ARG A 35 -4.12 -13.40 7.86
CA ARG A 35 -2.84 -13.15 7.17
C ARG A 35 -2.94 -13.28 5.65
N ALA A 36 -3.64 -14.33 5.18
CA ALA A 36 -3.87 -14.51 3.74
C ALA A 36 -4.69 -13.36 3.17
N ARG A 37 -5.72 -12.89 3.88
CA ARG A 37 -6.57 -11.78 3.46
C ARG A 37 -5.81 -10.46 3.41
N THR A 38 -5.06 -10.13 4.45
CA THR A 38 -4.17 -8.96 4.49
C THR A 38 -3.20 -8.98 3.31
N ARG A 39 -2.56 -10.13 3.04
CA ARG A 39 -1.67 -10.28 1.88
C ARG A 39 -2.35 -9.95 0.55
N THR A 40 -3.57 -10.43 0.35
CA THR A 40 -4.32 -10.17 -0.88
C THR A 40 -4.71 -8.70 -1.01
N ILE A 41 -5.20 -8.07 0.06
CA ILE A 41 -5.54 -6.64 0.08
C ILE A 41 -4.30 -5.79 -0.22
N THR A 42 -3.21 -6.00 0.51
CA THR A 42 -1.96 -5.25 0.31
C THR A 42 -1.42 -5.42 -1.11
N ARG A 43 -1.40 -6.65 -1.65
CA ARG A 43 -0.95 -6.88 -3.04
C ARG A 43 -1.84 -6.15 -4.06
N HIS A 44 -3.16 -6.20 -3.89
CA HIS A 44 -4.10 -5.53 -4.78
C HIS A 44 -3.85 -4.02 -4.82
N HIS A 45 -3.80 -3.37 -3.64
CA HIS A 45 -3.61 -1.93 -3.57
C HIS A 45 -2.20 -1.49 -3.99
N ALA A 46 -1.17 -2.32 -3.78
CA ALA A 46 0.17 -2.05 -4.31
C ALA A 46 0.20 -2.07 -5.85
N MET A 47 -0.52 -3.00 -6.47
CA MET A 47 -0.66 -3.04 -7.93
C MET A 47 -1.46 -1.84 -8.47
N LEU A 48 -2.54 -1.44 -7.78
CA LEU A 48 -3.27 -0.22 -8.12
C LEU A 48 -2.38 1.03 -8.01
N LEU A 49 -1.60 1.14 -6.94
CA LEU A 49 -0.64 2.23 -6.75
C LEU A 49 0.36 2.27 -7.91
N ARG A 50 0.98 1.13 -8.25
CA ARG A 50 1.89 1.01 -9.41
C ARG A 50 1.25 1.52 -10.69
N VAL A 51 0.04 1.07 -11.03
CA VAL A 51 -0.65 1.47 -12.27
C VAL A 51 -0.94 2.97 -12.27
N ARG A 52 -1.33 3.55 -11.13
CA ARG A 52 -1.58 4.99 -11.00
C ARG A 52 -0.28 5.80 -11.15
N ILE A 53 0.81 5.35 -10.55
CA ILE A 53 2.15 5.95 -10.72
C ILE A 53 2.54 5.91 -12.20
N GLN A 54 2.39 4.76 -12.86
CA GLN A 54 2.70 4.61 -14.29
C GLN A 54 1.85 5.53 -15.19
N ARG A 55 0.57 5.70 -14.87
CA ARG A 55 -0.32 6.61 -15.58
C ARG A 55 0.12 8.06 -15.38
N ASN A 56 0.41 8.47 -14.15
CA ASN A 56 0.87 9.83 -13.85
C ASN A 56 2.26 10.10 -14.49
N ALA A 57 3.13 9.09 -14.53
CA ALA A 57 4.45 9.16 -15.16
C ALA A 57 4.41 9.24 -16.69
N SER A 58 3.29 8.91 -17.35
CA SER A 58 3.19 8.96 -18.81
C SER A 58 3.16 10.38 -19.41
N GLY A 59 3.06 11.42 -18.58
CA GLY A 59 3.19 12.82 -18.99
C GLY A 59 2.04 13.35 -19.86
N ARG A 60 2.16 14.62 -20.28
CA ARG A 60 1.31 15.29 -21.28
C ARG A 60 1.78 14.89 -22.69
N PRO A 61 0.90 14.75 -23.70
CA PRO A 61 1.31 14.52 -25.08
C PRO A 61 2.31 15.59 -25.53
N GLY A 62 3.50 15.19 -25.97
CA GLY A 62 4.55 16.11 -26.41
C GLY A 62 5.88 15.38 -26.69
N PRO A 63 6.85 16.03 -27.35
CA PRO A 63 8.11 15.40 -27.77
C PRO A 63 8.99 14.87 -26.62
N ASN A 64 8.69 15.28 -25.37
CA ASN A 64 9.37 14.84 -24.15
C ASN A 64 8.51 13.87 -23.32
N VAL A 65 7.76 12.96 -23.97
CA VAL A 65 7.11 11.85 -23.25
C VAL A 65 8.18 11.11 -22.47
N ILE A 66 8.02 11.02 -21.15
CA ILE A 66 8.85 10.18 -20.30
C ILE A 66 8.73 8.76 -20.87
N THR A 67 9.83 8.27 -21.45
CA THR A 67 9.84 7.09 -22.32
C THR A 67 9.21 5.88 -21.63
N GLY A 68 8.65 4.97 -22.43
CA GLY A 68 8.03 3.73 -21.92
C GLY A 68 8.94 2.91 -20.99
N GLN A 69 10.26 3.08 -21.08
CA GLN A 69 11.24 2.44 -20.19
C GLN A 69 11.11 2.89 -18.73
N TYR A 70 10.99 4.19 -18.45
CA TYR A 70 10.79 4.66 -17.08
C TYR A 70 9.43 4.24 -16.53
N ARG A 71 8.39 4.32 -17.35
CA ARG A 71 7.07 3.81 -16.96
C ARG A 71 7.13 2.31 -16.64
N ALA A 72 7.87 1.54 -17.44
CA ALA A 72 8.04 0.10 -17.25
C ALA A 72 8.95 -0.26 -16.06
N SER A 73 9.82 0.64 -15.59
CA SER A 73 10.75 0.36 -14.47
C SER A 73 10.07 0.32 -13.10
N TRP A 74 8.81 0.74 -13.01
CA TRP A 74 8.03 0.62 -11.78
C TRP A 74 7.61 -0.81 -11.52
N ASP A 75 7.89 -1.30 -10.32
CA ASP A 75 7.58 -2.65 -9.87
C ASP A 75 7.08 -2.70 -8.43
N VAL A 76 6.58 -3.86 -7.99
CA VAL A 76 6.08 -4.12 -6.65
C VAL A 76 6.86 -5.27 -6.00
N ARG A 77 7.43 -5.01 -4.83
CA ARG A 77 8.05 -6.04 -4.00
C ARG A 77 7.18 -6.31 -2.78
N MET A 78 6.73 -7.56 -2.65
CA MET A 78 6.01 -8.03 -1.46
C MET A 78 7.01 -8.59 -0.45
N ARG A 79 6.85 -8.22 0.82
CA ARG A 79 7.57 -8.79 1.97
C ARG A 79 6.56 -9.29 2.99
N THR A 80 6.78 -10.49 3.50
CA THR A 80 5.95 -11.10 4.54
C THR A 80 6.87 -11.66 5.62
N GLY A 81 6.71 -11.22 6.86
CA GLY A 81 7.57 -11.63 7.97
C GLY A 81 7.11 -11.01 9.28
N GLY A 82 7.38 -11.65 10.42
CA GLY A 82 7.05 -11.10 11.74
C GLY A 82 5.55 -10.88 12.02
N GLY A 83 4.66 -11.45 11.22
CA GLY A 83 3.21 -11.16 11.28
C GLY A 83 2.77 -9.97 10.42
N GLU A 84 3.71 -9.29 9.76
CA GLU A 84 3.47 -8.14 8.90
C GLU A 84 3.46 -8.53 7.41
N VAL A 85 2.70 -7.75 6.65
CA VAL A 85 2.66 -7.80 5.19
C VAL A 85 2.96 -6.41 4.67
N THR A 86 4.09 -6.27 3.99
CA THR A 86 4.54 -4.99 3.42
C THR A 86 4.61 -5.11 1.91
N ALA A 87 4.24 -4.04 1.21
CA ALA A 87 4.46 -3.90 -0.21
C ALA A 87 5.23 -2.60 -0.49
N GLU A 88 6.32 -2.72 -1.23
CA GLU A 88 7.11 -1.60 -1.71
C GLU A 88 6.83 -1.41 -3.20
N VAL A 89 6.35 -0.24 -3.59
CA VAL A 89 6.25 0.15 -5.01
C VAL A 89 7.44 1.03 -5.32
N PHE A 90 8.30 0.58 -6.23
CA PHE A 90 9.63 1.16 -6.42
C PHE A 90 10.03 1.21 -7.88
N SER A 91 11.08 1.99 -8.18
CA SER A 91 11.76 2.03 -9.47
C SER A 91 13.24 2.30 -9.23
N ASP A 92 14.11 1.47 -9.78
CA ASP A 92 15.58 1.63 -9.69
C ASP A 92 16.14 2.55 -10.78
N ALA A 93 15.28 3.15 -11.62
CA ALA A 93 15.70 4.06 -12.66
C ALA A 93 16.42 5.30 -12.06
N PRO A 94 17.65 5.61 -12.47
CA PRO A 94 18.45 6.71 -11.90
C PRO A 94 17.74 8.07 -11.97
N GLN A 95 16.92 8.27 -12.99
CA GLN A 95 16.15 9.50 -13.20
C GLN A 95 14.91 9.63 -12.29
N ALA A 96 14.54 8.61 -11.52
CA ALA A 96 13.29 8.60 -10.74
C ALA A 96 13.19 9.79 -9.77
N GLN A 97 14.23 10.03 -8.99
CA GLN A 97 14.26 11.14 -8.03
C GLN A 97 14.24 12.50 -8.73
N ARG A 98 14.96 12.63 -9.85
CA ARG A 98 14.98 13.88 -10.63
C ARG A 98 13.62 14.19 -11.25
N LEU A 99 12.86 13.17 -11.63
CA LEU A 99 11.50 13.34 -12.15
C LEU A 99 10.53 13.70 -11.03
N GLU A 100 10.59 13.02 -9.88
CA GLU A 100 9.67 13.30 -8.76
C GLU A 100 9.91 14.68 -8.14
N TYR A 101 11.18 15.05 -7.88
CA TYR A 101 11.53 16.24 -7.11
C TYR A 101 12.10 17.39 -7.96
N GLY A 102 12.33 17.17 -9.25
CA GLY A 102 13.01 18.12 -10.11
C GLY A 102 14.53 18.07 -9.93
N PHE A 103 15.24 18.84 -10.75
CA PHE A 103 16.70 18.95 -10.67
C PHE A 103 17.17 20.30 -11.18
N VAL A 104 17.89 21.02 -10.34
CA VAL A 104 18.59 22.25 -10.71
C VAL A 104 20.07 22.03 -10.42
N GLY A 105 20.90 22.07 -11.45
CA GLY A 105 22.33 21.83 -11.29
C GLY A 105 23.03 21.48 -12.58
N VAL A 106 24.31 21.14 -12.45
CA VAL A 106 25.17 20.70 -13.54
C VAL A 106 25.32 19.19 -13.43
N ASP A 107 25.16 18.46 -14.54
CA ASP A 107 25.46 17.03 -14.53
C ASP A 107 26.97 16.75 -14.60
N SER A 108 27.36 15.48 -14.49
CA SER A 108 28.78 15.08 -14.50
C SER A 108 29.54 15.41 -15.78
N ILE A 109 28.85 15.78 -16.87
CA ILE A 109 29.45 16.18 -18.16
C ILE A 109 29.28 17.67 -18.45
N GLY A 110 28.90 18.49 -17.46
CA GLY A 110 28.88 19.94 -17.57
C GLY A 110 27.57 20.54 -18.12
N ARG A 111 26.52 19.75 -18.33
CA ARG A 111 25.24 20.28 -18.82
C ARG A 111 24.45 20.91 -17.69
N HIS A 112 23.96 22.13 -17.91
CA HIS A 112 23.09 22.84 -16.98
C HIS A 112 21.64 22.39 -17.16
N TYR A 113 21.03 21.92 -16.08
CA TYR A 113 19.63 21.54 -16.02
C TYR A 113 18.86 22.48 -15.10
N ARG A 114 17.67 22.85 -15.58
CA ARG A 114 16.62 23.51 -14.79
C ARG A 114 15.33 22.76 -14.99
N GLN A 115 15.31 21.52 -14.51
CA GLN A 115 14.17 20.62 -14.64
C GLN A 115 13.20 20.84 -13.48
N PRO A 116 11.93 21.20 -13.74
CA PRO A 116 10.92 21.28 -12.68
C PRO A 116 10.52 19.88 -12.17
N PRO A 117 9.94 19.78 -10.97
CA PRO A 117 9.37 18.53 -10.47
C PRO A 117 8.16 18.09 -11.29
N PHE A 118 8.06 16.79 -11.52
CA PHE A 118 6.94 16.10 -12.15
C PHE A 118 6.44 15.00 -11.19
N PRO A 119 5.77 15.39 -10.09
CA PRO A 119 5.38 14.45 -9.05
C PRO A 119 4.31 13.49 -9.58
N HIS A 120 4.55 12.20 -9.42
CA HIS A 120 3.64 11.15 -9.88
C HIS A 120 3.45 10.06 -8.83
N VAL A 121 4.35 9.96 -7.84
CA VAL A 121 4.22 9.05 -6.69
C VAL A 121 3.23 9.59 -5.68
N GLU A 122 3.46 10.80 -5.15
CA GLU A 122 2.60 11.37 -4.11
C GLU A 122 1.12 11.48 -4.55
N PRO A 123 0.79 11.98 -5.76
CA PRO A 123 -0.60 12.04 -6.22
C PRO A 123 -1.25 10.66 -6.32
N ALA A 124 -0.49 9.63 -6.73
CA ALA A 124 -0.99 8.26 -6.81
C ALA A 124 -1.20 7.65 -5.43
N PHE A 125 -0.32 7.95 -4.47
CA PHE A 125 -0.43 7.51 -3.08
C PHE A 125 -1.70 8.07 -2.44
N ARG A 126 -1.90 9.40 -2.47
CA ARG A 126 -3.07 10.06 -1.88
C ARG A 126 -4.41 9.55 -2.43
N GLN A 127 -4.44 9.12 -3.69
CA GLN A 127 -5.64 8.50 -4.29
C GLN A 127 -5.87 7.05 -3.84
N THR A 128 -4.83 6.34 -3.42
CA THR A 128 -4.87 4.89 -3.15
C THR A 128 -5.03 4.58 -1.67
N GLU A 129 -4.40 5.38 -0.82
CA GLU A 129 -4.37 5.20 0.62
C GLU A 129 -5.77 5.04 1.26
N PRO A 130 -6.79 5.89 0.99
CA PRO A 130 -8.06 5.78 1.70
C PRO A 130 -8.76 4.43 1.46
N ALA A 131 -8.79 3.96 0.22
CA ALA A 131 -9.41 2.68 -0.13
C ALA A 131 -8.63 1.48 0.44
N PHE A 132 -7.30 1.59 0.51
CA PHE A 132 -6.46 0.57 1.12
C PHE A 132 -6.71 0.45 2.63
N VAL A 133 -6.74 1.57 3.34
CA VAL A 133 -7.02 1.61 4.79
C VAL A 133 -8.41 1.06 5.08
N HIS A 134 -9.40 1.43 4.28
CA HIS A 134 -10.77 0.90 4.41
C HIS A 134 -10.84 -0.61 4.17
N ALA A 135 -10.18 -1.10 3.11
CA ALA A 135 -10.14 -2.53 2.80
C ALA A 135 -9.48 -3.37 3.91
N LEU A 136 -8.44 -2.83 4.55
CA LEU A 136 -7.80 -3.46 5.71
C LEU A 136 -8.70 -3.49 6.94
N ALA A 137 -9.43 -2.40 7.21
CA ALA A 137 -10.35 -2.30 8.34
C ALA A 137 -11.51 -3.30 8.21
N ASP A 138 -12.10 -3.39 7.02
CA ASP A 138 -13.26 -4.25 6.78
C ASP A 138 -12.88 -5.70 6.45
N GLY A 139 -11.62 -5.94 6.07
CA GLY A 139 -11.19 -7.21 5.52
C GLY A 139 -11.84 -7.53 4.17
N VAL A 140 -12.39 -6.54 3.47
CA VAL A 140 -13.07 -6.70 2.18
C VAL A 140 -12.22 -6.08 1.07
N LEU A 141 -11.99 -6.86 0.00
CA LEU A 141 -11.48 -6.29 -1.24
C LEU A 141 -12.65 -5.64 -1.98
N PRO A 142 -12.53 -4.37 -2.41
CA PRO A 142 -13.46 -3.77 -3.35
C PRO A 142 -13.42 -4.46 -4.72
#